data_AF-A0A7S3JKG2-F1
#
_entry.id   AF-A0A7S3JKG2-F1
#
_cell.length_a   1.000
_cell.length_b   1.000
_cell.length_c   1.000
_cell.angle_alpha   90.00
_cell.angle_beta   90.00
_cell.angle_gamma   90.00
#
_symmetry.space_group_name_H-M   'P 1'
#
loop_
_entity.id
_entity.type
_entity.pdbx_description
1 polymer ?
#
loop_
_entity_poly.entity_id
_entity_poly.type
_entity_poly.pdbx_seq_one_letter_code
_entity_poly.pdbx_strand_id
1 'polypeptide(L)'
;STLRILTKYKIHKKDFETYAKWILHEQPEQVANIFLNNDNLALAPEEVIEYLRSLEIEHPLVLNYLRGLLAKKPESSQSLHNTLAVEYINHINHLKSVLNTTDEKSEDAKILKNWREMFTAFLDSTNKYDPKFIIKAIKESWMMEETILLLVKSGQHDLALETYLTKGMDK
;
A
#
# COMPACT_ATOMS: atom_id res chain seq x y z
N SER A 1 26.85 -13.36 -7.42
CA SER A 1 28.01 -12.44 -7.55
C SER A 1 27.74 -11.16 -8.35
N THR A 2 26.58 -11.01 -9.00
CA THR A 2 26.21 -9.83 -9.82
C THR A 2 25.62 -8.67 -9.00
N LEU A 3 24.84 -8.97 -7.95
CA LEU A 3 24.25 -7.98 -7.04
C LEU A 3 25.30 -7.05 -6.38
N ARG A 4 26.48 -7.60 -6.06
CA ARG A 4 27.54 -6.90 -5.33
C ARG A 4 28.35 -5.92 -6.21
N ILE A 5 28.36 -6.14 -7.52
CA ILE A 5 29.11 -5.32 -8.48
C ILE A 5 28.31 -4.06 -8.83
N LEU A 6 26.98 -4.18 -8.94
CA LEU A 6 26.08 -3.08 -9.26
C LEU A 6 25.89 -2.10 -8.08
N THR A 7 25.97 -2.58 -6.84
CA THR A 7 25.99 -1.72 -5.63
C THR A 7 27.26 -0.88 -5.47
N LYS A 8 28.24 -0.96 -6.38
CA LYS A 8 29.50 -0.20 -6.27
C LYS A 8 29.55 1.02 -7.22
N TYR A 9 28.62 1.14 -8.16
CA TYR A 9 28.59 2.21 -9.16
C TYR A 9 27.26 2.97 -9.10
N LYS A 10 27.27 4.29 -9.36
CA LYS A 10 26.04 5.07 -9.57
C LYS A 10 25.37 4.53 -10.84
N ILE A 11 24.33 3.72 -10.68
CA ILE A 11 23.62 3.11 -11.80
C ILE A 11 22.71 4.18 -12.42
N HIS A 12 22.77 4.34 -13.75
CA HIS A 12 21.85 5.20 -14.47
C HIS A 12 20.46 4.56 -14.54
N LYS A 13 19.40 5.37 -14.45
CA LYS A 13 17.99 4.96 -14.46
C LYS A 13 17.68 3.86 -15.50
N LYS A 14 18.15 4.04 -16.74
CA LYS A 14 17.91 3.13 -17.87
C LYS A 14 18.49 1.72 -17.69
N ASP A 15 19.67 1.61 -17.10
CA ASP A 15 20.31 0.32 -16.83
C ASP A 15 19.58 -0.42 -15.71
N PHE A 16 19.08 0.35 -14.73
CA PHE A 16 18.27 -0.19 -13.65
C PHE A 16 16.90 -0.68 -14.14
N GLU A 17 16.22 0.07 -15.00
CA GLU A 17 14.93 -0.32 -15.60
C GLU A 17 15.04 -1.62 -16.41
N THR A 18 16.15 -1.80 -17.14
CA THR A 18 16.41 -3.02 -17.90
C THR A 18 16.62 -4.22 -16.98
N TYR A 19 17.34 -4.03 -15.89
CA TYR A 19 17.57 -5.07 -14.89
C TYR A 19 16.31 -5.41 -14.09
N ALA A 20 15.54 -4.39 -13.70
CA ALA A 20 14.26 -4.57 -13.02
C ALA A 20 13.29 -5.37 -13.90
N LYS A 21 13.19 -5.08 -15.20
CA LYS A 21 12.41 -5.89 -16.15
C LYS A 21 12.81 -7.36 -16.17
N TRP A 22 14.10 -7.65 -16.11
CA TRP A 22 14.57 -9.04 -16.06
C TRP A 22 14.15 -9.74 -14.76
N ILE A 23 14.25 -9.06 -13.60
CA ILE A 23 13.83 -9.66 -12.32
C ILE A 23 12.31 -9.77 -12.21
N LEU A 24 11.55 -8.90 -12.85
CA LEU A 24 10.08 -9.05 -12.91
C LEU A 24 9.64 -10.36 -13.55
N HIS A 25 10.38 -10.86 -14.54
CA HIS A 25 10.08 -12.14 -15.18
C HIS A 25 10.39 -13.34 -14.30
N GLU A 26 11.44 -13.26 -13.49
CA GLU A 26 11.90 -14.38 -12.66
C GLU A 26 11.24 -14.39 -11.28
N GLN A 27 11.23 -13.24 -10.59
CA GLN A 27 10.88 -13.09 -9.17
C GLN A 27 10.28 -11.68 -8.90
N PRO A 28 9.00 -11.45 -9.26
CA PRO A 28 8.37 -10.14 -9.16
C PRO A 28 8.36 -9.59 -7.73
N GLU A 29 8.25 -10.45 -6.70
CA GLU A 29 8.28 -9.97 -5.30
C GLU A 29 9.60 -9.32 -4.89
N GLN A 30 10.71 -9.64 -5.57
CA GLN A 30 12.02 -9.11 -5.23
C GLN A 30 12.28 -7.74 -5.83
N VAL A 31 11.50 -7.30 -6.81
CA VAL A 31 11.77 -6.05 -7.53
C VAL A 31 11.69 -4.85 -6.61
N ALA A 32 10.68 -4.80 -5.73
CA ALA A 32 10.59 -3.78 -4.69
C ALA A 32 11.84 -3.77 -3.77
N ASN A 33 12.37 -4.93 -3.42
CA ASN A 33 13.55 -5.04 -2.56
C ASN A 33 14.82 -4.49 -3.22
N ILE A 34 14.94 -4.56 -4.55
CA ILE A 34 16.10 -4.01 -5.25
C ILE A 34 16.12 -2.48 -5.09
N PHE A 35 14.97 -1.81 -5.30
CA PHE A 35 14.85 -0.38 -5.11
C PHE A 35 15.09 0.03 -3.65
N LEU A 36 14.68 -0.81 -2.69
CA LEU A 36 14.84 -0.54 -1.25
C LEU A 36 16.26 -0.74 -0.73
N ASN A 37 17.04 -1.64 -1.33
CA ASN A 37 18.36 -2.03 -0.83
C ASN A 37 19.51 -1.36 -1.59
N ASN A 38 19.21 -0.57 -2.63
CA ASN A 38 20.23 0.07 -3.44
C ASN A 38 20.34 1.56 -3.13
N ASP A 39 21.12 1.89 -2.09
CA ASP A 39 21.38 3.29 -1.69
C ASP A 39 22.11 4.10 -2.77
N ASN A 40 22.67 3.45 -3.80
CA ASN A 40 23.32 4.12 -4.92
C ASN A 40 22.35 4.48 -6.06
N LEU A 41 21.08 4.11 -5.91
CA LEU A 41 20.04 4.52 -6.83
C LEU A 41 19.62 5.95 -6.50
N ALA A 42 20.03 6.90 -7.35
CA ALA A 42 19.63 8.30 -7.24
C ALA A 42 18.22 8.53 -7.81
N LEU A 43 17.26 7.68 -7.46
CA LEU A 43 15.85 7.86 -7.83
C LEU A 43 15.06 8.37 -6.64
N ALA A 44 14.22 9.36 -6.87
CA ALA A 44 13.24 9.77 -5.87
C ALA A 44 12.20 8.64 -5.68
N PRO A 45 11.65 8.46 -4.46
CA PRO A 45 10.59 7.48 -4.22
C PRO A 45 9.42 7.58 -5.20
N GLU A 46 9.06 8.80 -5.59
CA GLU A 46 7.99 9.09 -6.55
C GLU A 46 8.30 8.51 -7.94
N GLU A 47 9.54 8.61 -8.42
CA GLU A 47 9.96 8.02 -9.70
C GLU A 47 9.90 6.49 -9.67
N VAL A 48 10.26 5.90 -8.53
CA VAL A 48 10.17 4.44 -8.34
C VAL A 48 8.71 4.01 -8.36
N ILE A 49 7.82 4.74 -7.68
CA ILE A 49 6.38 4.45 -7.66
C ILE A 49 5.79 4.53 -9.08
N GLU A 50 6.09 5.58 -9.83
CA GLU A 50 5.63 5.74 -11.22
C GLU A 50 6.12 4.59 -12.10
N TYR A 51 7.40 4.24 -11.99
CA TYR A 51 7.95 3.09 -12.71
C TYR A 51 7.23 1.80 -12.34
N LEU A 52 7.07 1.51 -11.05
CA LEU A 52 6.41 0.30 -10.58
C LEU A 52 4.94 0.21 -11.04
N ARG A 53 4.22 1.34 -11.11
CA ARG A 53 2.86 1.39 -11.68
C ARG A 53 2.81 1.17 -13.18
N SER A 54 3.88 1.53 -13.91
CA SER A 54 3.97 1.29 -15.35
C SER A 54 4.20 -0.19 -15.70
N LEU A 55 4.57 -1.00 -14.72
CA LEU A 55 4.70 -2.44 -14.89
C LEU A 55 3.29 -3.04 -14.85
N GLU A 56 2.80 -3.48 -16.01
CA GLU A 56 1.49 -4.12 -16.18
C GLU A 56 1.46 -5.53 -15.53
N ILE A 57 1.56 -5.58 -14.20
CA ILE A 57 1.70 -6.83 -13.44
C ILE A 57 0.68 -6.84 -12.30
N GLU A 58 -0.04 -7.96 -12.15
CA GLU A 58 -1.03 -8.20 -11.10
C GLU A 58 -0.40 -8.46 -9.72
N HIS A 59 0.69 -7.77 -9.39
CA HIS A 59 1.40 -7.91 -8.12
C HIS A 59 1.41 -6.55 -7.40
N PRO A 60 1.19 -6.49 -6.07
CA PRO A 60 1.16 -5.24 -5.30
C PRO A 60 2.56 -4.66 -5.07
N LEU A 61 3.32 -4.43 -6.15
CA LEU A 61 4.73 -4.01 -6.13
C LEU A 61 4.91 -2.66 -5.46
N VAL A 62 4.05 -1.69 -5.80
CA VAL A 62 4.07 -0.35 -5.21
C VAL A 62 3.83 -0.41 -3.70
N LEU A 63 2.85 -1.21 -3.28
CA LEU A 63 2.50 -1.41 -1.88
C LEU A 63 3.69 -2.03 -1.12
N ASN A 64 4.32 -3.07 -1.66
CA ASN A 64 5.49 -3.71 -1.06
C ASN A 64 6.69 -2.76 -0.97
N TYR A 65 6.94 -1.98 -2.02
CA TYR A 65 7.99 -0.97 -2.02
C TYR A 65 7.73 0.08 -0.92
N LEU A 66 6.53 0.66 -0.87
CA LEU A 66 6.17 1.67 0.12
C LEU A 66 6.24 1.14 1.56
N ARG A 67 5.77 -0.09 1.81
CA ARG A 67 5.90 -0.73 3.13
C ARG A 67 7.35 -0.86 3.56
N GLY A 68 8.22 -1.34 2.68
CA GLY A 68 9.64 -1.47 2.99
C GLY A 68 10.33 -0.13 3.15
N LEU A 69 9.95 0.87 2.35
CA LEU A 69 10.50 2.22 2.41
C LEU A 69 10.16 2.88 3.75
N LEU A 70 8.88 2.82 4.16
CA LEU A 70 8.41 3.41 5.41
C LEU A 70 8.86 2.62 6.64
N ALA A 71 9.08 1.32 6.54
CA ALA A 71 9.72 0.55 7.61
C ALA A 71 11.18 0.98 7.85
N LYS A 72 11.92 1.32 6.78
CA LYS A 72 13.31 1.83 6.89
C LYS A 72 13.38 3.31 7.26
N LYS A 73 12.42 4.11 6.76
CA LYS A 73 12.39 5.57 6.88
C LYS A 73 10.99 6.02 7.35
N PRO A 74 10.62 5.77 8.62
CA PRO A 74 9.28 6.11 9.11
C PRO A 74 9.03 7.63 9.13
N GLU A 75 10.08 8.44 9.18
CA GLU A 75 10.08 9.91 9.05
C GLU A 75 9.89 10.43 7.62
N SER A 76 9.55 9.55 6.68
CA SER A 76 9.23 9.95 5.31
C SER A 76 7.99 10.85 5.23
N SER A 77 7.85 11.55 4.11
CA SER A 77 6.82 12.57 3.91
C SER A 77 5.40 12.01 4.09
N GLN A 78 4.49 12.87 4.58
CA GLN A 78 3.07 12.55 4.68
C GLN A 78 2.45 12.10 3.35
N SER A 79 2.97 12.61 2.23
CA SER A 79 2.58 12.18 0.88
C SER A 79 2.80 10.68 0.66
N LEU A 80 3.93 10.13 1.14
CA LEU A 80 4.23 8.70 1.00
C LEU A 80 3.36 7.84 1.90
N HIS A 81 3.06 8.30 3.12
CA HIS A 81 2.10 7.62 4.01
C HIS A 81 0.68 7.63 3.41
N ASN A 82 0.23 8.77 2.88
CA ASN A 82 -1.04 8.89 2.15
C ASN A 82 -1.08 7.97 0.92
N THR A 83 0.02 7.92 0.16
CA THR A 83 0.12 7.06 -1.02
C THR A 83 0.01 5.60 -0.62
N LEU A 84 0.70 5.15 0.44
CA LEU A 84 0.58 3.77 0.92
C LEU A 84 -0.85 3.45 1.33
N ALA A 85 -1.54 4.35 2.03
CA ALA A 85 -2.94 4.16 2.40
C ALA A 85 -3.85 3.98 1.17
N VAL A 86 -3.67 4.80 0.14
CA VAL A 86 -4.43 4.71 -1.11
C VAL A 86 -4.13 3.39 -1.84
N GLU A 87 -2.88 2.94 -1.86
CA GLU A 87 -2.51 1.65 -2.46
C GLU A 87 -3.15 0.47 -1.72
N TYR A 88 -3.24 0.51 -0.37
CA TYR A 88 -4.00 -0.47 0.39
C TYR A 88 -5.47 -0.50 -0.02
N ILE A 89 -6.12 0.66 -0.09
CA ILE A 89 -7.54 0.77 -0.47
C ILE A 89 -7.76 0.23 -1.88
N ASN A 90 -6.93 0.64 -2.84
CA ASN A 90 -7.02 0.18 -4.23
C ASN A 90 -6.85 -1.34 -4.34
N HIS A 91 -5.86 -1.90 -3.63
CA HIS A 91 -5.61 -3.33 -3.63
C HIS A 91 -6.78 -4.12 -3.00
N ILE A 92 -7.30 -3.65 -1.87
CA ILE A 92 -8.45 -4.27 -1.19
C ILE A 92 -9.70 -4.23 -2.08
N ASN A 93 -9.98 -3.10 -2.75
CA ASN A 93 -11.10 -2.97 -3.68
C ASN A 93 -10.93 -3.87 -4.91
N HIS A 94 -9.71 -3.97 -5.46
CA HIS A 94 -9.40 -4.87 -6.57
C HIS A 94 -9.64 -6.34 -6.16
N LEU A 95 -9.11 -6.76 -5.01
CA LEU A 95 -9.34 -8.11 -4.48
C LEU A 95 -10.82 -8.39 -4.30
N LYS A 96 -11.58 -7.46 -3.70
CA LYS A 96 -13.03 -7.63 -3.56
C LYS A 96 -13.74 -7.81 -4.90
N SER A 97 -13.37 -7.02 -5.92
CA SER A 97 -13.94 -7.12 -7.27
C SER A 97 -13.59 -8.44 -7.96
N VAL A 98 -12.39 -8.98 -7.73
CA VAL A 98 -11.95 -10.25 -8.34
C VAL A 98 -12.58 -11.44 -7.63
N LEU A 99 -12.65 -11.38 -6.30
CA LEU A 99 -13.03 -12.50 -5.46
C LEU A 99 -14.55 -12.69 -5.32
N ASN A 100 -15.39 -11.70 -5.70
CA ASN A 100 -16.86 -11.76 -5.81
C ASN A 100 -17.55 -12.66 -4.76
N THR A 101 -17.12 -12.53 -3.51
CA THR A 101 -17.41 -13.55 -2.49
C THR A 101 -18.57 -13.12 -1.61
N THR A 102 -19.66 -13.87 -1.70
CA THR A 102 -20.82 -13.79 -0.78
C THR A 102 -20.65 -14.62 0.48
N ASP A 103 -19.71 -15.59 0.48
CA ASP A 103 -19.47 -16.49 1.61
C ASP A 103 -18.27 -16.05 2.47
N GLU A 104 -18.55 -15.64 3.71
CA GLU A 104 -17.57 -15.20 4.73
C GLU A 104 -16.55 -16.28 5.15
N LYS A 105 -16.77 -17.55 4.79
CA LYS A 105 -15.91 -18.70 5.17
C LYS A 105 -14.96 -19.17 4.07
N SER A 106 -15.02 -18.56 2.89
CA SER A 106 -14.12 -18.88 1.77
C SER A 106 -12.66 -18.48 2.09
N GLU A 107 -11.70 -19.15 1.44
CA GLU A 107 -10.29 -18.77 1.56
C GLU A 107 -10.05 -17.34 1.05
N ASP A 108 -10.83 -16.93 0.06
CA ASP A 108 -10.83 -15.58 -0.51
C ASP A 108 -11.28 -14.51 0.48
N ALA A 109 -12.30 -14.80 1.29
CA ALA A 109 -12.71 -13.92 2.39
C ALA A 109 -11.60 -13.76 3.44
N LYS A 110 -10.80 -14.81 3.70
CA LYS A 110 -9.64 -14.71 4.61
C LYS A 110 -8.54 -13.84 4.02
N ILE A 111 -8.27 -13.94 2.72
CA ILE A 111 -7.28 -13.09 2.03
C ILE A 111 -7.70 -11.63 2.17
N LEU A 112 -8.96 -11.32 1.87
CA LEU A 112 -9.48 -9.96 1.99
C LEU A 112 -9.40 -9.45 3.44
N LYS A 113 -9.78 -10.28 4.41
CA LYS A 113 -9.70 -9.94 5.84
C LYS A 113 -8.26 -9.65 6.28
N ASN A 114 -7.30 -10.48 5.87
CA ASN A 114 -5.89 -10.30 6.20
C ASN A 114 -5.36 -8.95 5.67
N TRP A 115 -5.71 -8.58 4.44
CA TRP A 115 -5.33 -7.28 3.88
C TRP A 115 -5.95 -6.09 4.63
N ARG A 116 -7.21 -6.22 5.08
CA ARG A 116 -7.87 -5.22 5.93
C ARG A 116 -7.21 -5.09 7.30
N GLU A 117 -6.84 -6.21 7.92
CA GLU A 117 -6.10 -6.23 9.19
C GLU A 117 -4.72 -5.56 9.03
N MET A 118 -4.02 -5.83 7.92
CA MET A 118 -2.75 -5.17 7.61
C MET A 118 -2.90 -3.67 7.39
N PHE A 119 -3.95 -3.23 6.71
CA PHE A 119 -4.24 -1.82 6.52
C PHE A 119 -4.58 -1.13 7.86
N THR A 120 -5.38 -1.77 8.70
CA THR A 120 -5.73 -1.28 10.05
C THR A 120 -4.47 -1.16 10.92
N ALA A 121 -3.61 -2.18 10.91
CA ALA A 121 -2.33 -2.15 11.62
C ALA A 121 -1.42 -1.00 11.12
N PHE A 122 -1.42 -0.72 9.81
CA PHE A 122 -0.73 0.45 9.27
C PHE A 122 -1.31 1.75 9.83
N LEU A 123 -2.64 1.94 9.81
CA LEU A 123 -3.31 3.13 10.35
C LEU A 123 -3.04 3.33 11.85
N ASP A 124 -2.87 2.26 12.62
CA ASP A 124 -2.51 2.36 14.03
C ASP A 124 -1.03 2.65 14.26
N SER A 125 -0.15 2.17 13.38
CA SER A 125 1.31 2.27 13.54
C SER A 125 1.88 3.68 13.32
N THR A 126 1.17 4.55 12.59
CA THR A 126 1.65 5.88 12.20
C THR A 126 0.53 6.90 12.27
N ASN A 127 0.84 8.15 12.60
CA ASN A 127 -0.09 9.28 12.52
C ASN A 127 0.35 10.29 11.45
N LYS A 128 1.21 9.88 10.51
CA LYS A 128 1.83 10.76 9.50
C LYS A 128 1.07 10.79 8.18
N TYR A 129 -0.16 10.32 8.17
CA TYR A 129 -1.07 10.46 7.03
C TYR A 129 -2.13 11.53 7.35
N ASP A 130 -2.82 12.01 6.32
CA ASP A 130 -4.01 12.86 6.49
C ASP A 130 -5.26 11.97 6.55
N PRO A 131 -5.92 11.84 7.72
CA PRO A 131 -7.10 10.99 7.83
C PRO A 131 -8.24 11.43 6.91
N LYS A 132 -8.42 12.74 6.70
CA LYS A 132 -9.49 13.28 5.84
C LYS A 132 -9.25 12.93 4.37
N PHE A 133 -7.99 12.96 3.95
CA PHE A 133 -7.60 12.53 2.61
C PHE A 133 -7.91 11.05 2.39
N ILE A 134 -7.57 10.19 3.36
CA ILE A 134 -7.84 8.74 3.25
C ILE A 134 -9.35 8.47 3.25
N ILE A 135 -10.12 9.12 4.12
CA ILE A 135 -11.60 8.98 4.14
C ILE A 135 -12.18 9.32 2.77
N LYS A 136 -11.71 10.40 2.12
CA LYS A 136 -12.15 10.77 0.77
C LYS A 136 -11.75 9.73 -0.29
N ALA A 137 -10.64 9.03 -0.09
CA ALA A 137 -10.20 7.96 -0.99
C ALA A 137 -11.04 6.68 -0.83
N ILE A 138 -11.59 6.44 0.37
CA ILE A 138 -12.57 5.38 0.61
C ILE A 138 -13.90 5.81 -0.03
N LYS A 139 -14.07 5.47 -1.31
CA LYS A 139 -15.28 5.81 -2.09
C LYS A 139 -16.49 4.94 -1.74
N GLU A 140 -16.27 3.77 -1.13
CA GLU A 140 -17.31 2.75 -0.95
C GLU A 140 -17.65 2.51 0.53
N SER A 141 -18.95 2.39 0.79
CA SER A 141 -19.56 2.26 2.12
C SER A 141 -19.20 0.98 2.90
N TRP A 142 -18.41 0.06 2.35
CA TRP A 142 -18.18 -1.24 2.99
C TRP A 142 -16.95 -1.26 3.91
N MET A 143 -16.00 -0.33 3.75
CA MET A 143 -14.84 -0.18 4.66
C MET A 143 -15.17 0.70 5.87
N MET A 144 -16.29 0.40 6.54
CA MET A 144 -16.80 1.25 7.63
C MET A 144 -15.89 1.26 8.85
N GLU A 145 -15.25 0.13 9.18
CA GLU A 145 -14.39 0.03 10.37
C GLU A 145 -13.16 0.92 10.24
N GLU A 146 -12.52 0.88 9.07
CA GLU A 146 -11.39 1.73 8.74
C GLU A 146 -11.81 3.20 8.67
N THR A 147 -13.00 3.48 8.14
CA THR A 147 -13.56 4.84 8.11
C THR A 147 -13.79 5.38 9.54
N ILE A 148 -14.39 4.57 10.42
CA ILE A 148 -14.59 4.93 11.83
C ILE A 148 -13.25 5.18 12.51
N LEU A 149 -12.25 4.33 12.30
CA LEU A 149 -10.90 4.52 12.85
C LEU A 149 -10.30 5.84 12.39
N LEU A 150 -10.40 6.17 11.10
CA LEU A 150 -9.90 7.43 10.54
C LEU A 150 -10.66 8.64 11.08
N LEU A 151 -11.99 8.55 11.26
CA LEU A 151 -12.81 9.62 11.85
C LEU A 151 -12.40 9.90 13.29
N VAL A 152 -12.19 8.85 14.09
CA VAL A 152 -11.67 8.96 15.46
C VAL A 152 -10.29 9.62 15.46
N LYS A 153 -9.39 9.21 14.56
CA LYS A 153 -8.04 9.82 14.41
C LYS A 153 -8.10 11.28 13.96
N SER A 154 -9.13 11.67 13.21
CA SER A 154 -9.35 13.05 12.76
C SER A 154 -10.00 13.96 13.81
N GLY A 155 -10.35 13.42 14.98
CA GLY A 155 -11.08 14.13 16.04
C GLY A 155 -12.58 14.29 15.78
N GLN A 156 -13.11 13.66 14.74
CA GLN A 156 -14.53 13.70 14.36
C GLN A 156 -15.31 12.58 15.05
N HIS A 157 -15.29 12.58 16.39
CA HIS A 157 -15.91 11.53 17.20
C HIS A 157 -17.43 11.47 16.99
N ASP A 158 -18.11 12.60 16.79
CA ASP A 158 -19.56 12.64 16.56
C ASP A 158 -19.95 11.89 15.28
N LEU A 159 -19.23 12.12 14.18
CA LEU A 159 -19.43 11.42 12.91
C LEU A 159 -19.04 9.93 13.01
N ALA A 160 -18.02 9.61 13.81
CA ALA A 160 -17.63 8.22 14.05
C ALA A 160 -18.74 7.45 14.77
N LEU A 161 -19.37 8.06 15.78
CA LEU A 161 -20.50 7.49 16.50
C LEU A 161 -21.73 7.34 15.59
N GLU A 162 -22.05 8.36 14.80
CA GLU A 162 -23.14 8.28 13.82
C GLU A 162 -22.93 7.13 12.85
N THR A 163 -21.73 7.02 12.25
CA THR A 163 -21.38 5.93 11.33
C THR A 163 -21.47 4.55 12.01
N TYR A 164 -21.05 4.45 13.28
CA TYR A 164 -21.15 3.22 14.06
C TYR A 164 -22.61 2.82 14.34
N LEU A 165 -23.46 3.79 14.68
CA LEU A 165 -24.89 3.56 14.92
C LEU A 165 -25.59 3.08 13.65
N THR A 166 -25.31 3.67 12.49
CA THR A 166 -25.86 3.22 11.21
C THR A 166 -25.47 1.76 10.92
N LYS A 167 -24.20 1.39 11.11
CA LYS A 167 -23.74 0.00 10.99
C LYS A 167 -24.45 -0.95 11.96
N GLY A 168 -24.73 -0.47 13.18
CA GLY A 168 -25.44 -1.25 14.20
C GLY A 168 -26.93 -1.47 13.89
N MET A 169 -27.54 -0.58 13.10
CA MET A 169 -28.94 -0.68 12.68
C MET A 169 -29.15 -1.57 11.44
N ASP A 170 -28.11 -1.84 10.65
CA ASP A 170 -28.14 -2.74 9.49
C ASP A 170 -27.95 -4.23 9.83
N LYS A 171 -27.87 -4.57 11.13
CA LYS A 171 -27.81 -5.96 11.65
C LYS A 171 -29.16 -6.41 12.18
#